data_AF-B9RQC2-F1
#
_entry.id   AF-B9RQC2-F1
#
_cell.length_a   1.000
_cell.length_b   1.000
_cell.length_c   1.000
_cell.angle_alpha   90.00
_cell.angle_beta   90.00
_cell.angle_gamma   90.00
#
_symmetry.space_group_name_H-M   'P 1'
#
loop_
_entity.id
_entity.type
_entity.pdbx_description
1 polymer ?
#
loop_
_entity_poly.entity_id
_entity_poly.type
_entity_poly.pdbx_seq_one_letter_code
_entity_poly.pdbx_strand_id
1 'polypeptide(L)'
;MIVGEAILESLSGDAERLDDMWEDGLEKWEQLRHSLLGSLLGSKILVTTHSEIVARNMGCSRNNVLQLGKFPSEQCWSIFSRVTFFDRDNEEHARLESIGRYIVEKCGGLSLSAKALGSLLRLNSSVQELRNMLDSELHKLPGIWEA
;
A
#
# COMPACT_ATOMS: atom_id res chain seq x y z
N MET A 1 -2.26 2.79 -5.96
CA MET A 1 -2.22 1.30 -6.05
C MET A 1 -3.53 0.86 -6.67
N ILE A 2 -3.46 -0.02 -7.66
CA ILE A 2 -4.59 -0.54 -8.43
C ILE A 2 -4.64 -2.04 -8.18
N VAL A 3 -5.84 -2.54 -7.91
CA VAL A 3 -6.10 -3.97 -7.74
C VAL A 3 -7.09 -4.38 -8.82
N GLY A 4 -6.69 -5.29 -9.70
CA GLY A 4 -7.52 -5.80 -10.78
C GLY A 4 -7.73 -7.30 -10.65
N GLU A 5 -8.93 -7.79 -10.95
CA GLU A 5 -9.20 -9.22 -11.12
C GLU A 5 -9.19 -9.58 -12.61
N ALA A 6 -8.34 -10.54 -12.99
CA ALA A 6 -8.35 -11.19 -14.29
C ALA A 6 -9.00 -12.57 -14.15
N ILE A 7 -10.04 -12.84 -14.95
CA ILE A 7 -10.80 -14.09 -14.92
C ILE A 7 -10.38 -14.97 -16.08
N LEU A 8 -10.05 -16.24 -15.81
CA LEU A 8 -9.91 -17.31 -16.79
C LEU A 8 -11.13 -18.25 -16.65
N GLU A 9 -12.09 -18.23 -17.57
CA GLU A 9 -13.34 -18.97 -17.41
C GLU A 9 -13.22 -20.48 -17.67
N SER A 10 -13.36 -21.28 -16.61
CA SER A 10 -14.31 -22.40 -16.50
C SER A 10 -14.29 -22.98 -15.06
N LEU A 11 -15.07 -22.39 -14.15
CA LEU A 11 -15.46 -22.90 -12.81
C LEU A 11 -14.52 -23.89 -12.07
N SER A 12 -13.56 -23.36 -11.28
CA SER A 12 -12.97 -23.98 -10.06
C SER A 12 -11.95 -23.04 -9.37
N GLY A 13 -12.42 -22.28 -8.38
CA GLY A 13 -11.99 -22.45 -6.98
C GLY A 13 -10.67 -21.89 -6.43
N ASP A 14 -9.61 -21.58 -7.19
CA ASP A 14 -8.31 -21.18 -6.58
C ASP A 14 -7.82 -19.79 -7.03
N ALA A 15 -7.35 -18.97 -6.09
CA ALA A 15 -6.93 -17.58 -6.31
C ALA A 15 -5.40 -17.40 -6.20
N GLU A 16 -4.74 -17.01 -7.30
CA GLU A 16 -3.31 -16.68 -7.33
C GLU A 16 -3.11 -15.15 -7.30
N ARG A 17 -2.11 -14.68 -6.52
CA ARG A 17 -1.80 -13.25 -6.36
C ARG A 17 -0.47 -12.90 -7.00
N LEU A 18 -0.47 -12.07 -8.05
CA LEU A 18 0.74 -11.46 -8.60
C LEU A 18 0.94 -10.06 -7.99
N ASP A 19 2.10 -9.85 -7.35
CA ASP A 19 2.45 -8.58 -6.73
C ASP A 19 3.42 -7.77 -7.61
N ASP A 20 3.21 -6.45 -7.65
CA ASP A 20 4.16 -5.44 -8.13
C ASP A 20 4.64 -5.58 -9.60
N MET A 21 3.69 -5.58 -10.53
CA MET A 21 3.98 -5.75 -11.97
C MET A 21 4.28 -4.44 -12.69
N TRP A 22 5.38 -4.42 -13.45
CA TRP A 22 5.83 -3.33 -14.33
C TRP A 22 5.66 -3.69 -15.83
N GLU A 23 5.94 -2.75 -16.74
CA GLU A 23 5.77 -2.94 -18.19
C GLU A 23 6.56 -4.14 -18.75
N ASP A 24 7.78 -4.38 -18.25
CA ASP A 24 8.60 -5.56 -18.58
C ASP A 24 8.00 -6.89 -18.07
N GLY A 25 6.96 -6.84 -17.24
CA GLY A 25 6.27 -7.98 -16.68
C GLY A 25 5.27 -8.65 -17.65
N LEU A 26 4.97 -8.03 -18.78
CA LEU A 26 3.98 -8.53 -19.75
C LEU A 26 4.38 -9.86 -20.41
N GLU A 27 5.66 -10.03 -20.74
CA GLU A 27 6.14 -11.28 -21.32
C GLU A 27 6.07 -12.43 -20.30
N LYS A 28 6.43 -12.14 -19.05
CA LYS A 28 6.30 -13.08 -17.92
C LYS A 28 4.84 -13.42 -17.64
N TRP A 29 3.94 -12.43 -17.76
CA TRP A 29 2.50 -12.66 -17.65
C TRP A 29 2.00 -13.62 -18.72
N GLU A 30 2.34 -13.42 -19.98
CA GLU A 30 1.86 -14.30 -21.04
C GLU A 30 2.41 -15.73 -20.91
N GLN A 31 3.65 -15.90 -20.45
CA GLN A 31 4.20 -17.23 -20.12
C GLN A 31 3.44 -17.90 -18.95
N LEU A 32 3.15 -17.14 -17.89
CA LEU A 32 2.38 -17.62 -16.74
C LEU A 32 0.94 -17.95 -17.14
N ARG A 33 0.29 -17.06 -17.89
CA ARG A 33 -1.06 -17.25 -18.43
C ARG A 33 -1.14 -18.49 -19.30
N HIS A 34 -0.18 -18.72 -20.20
CA HIS A 34 -0.12 -19.93 -21.00
C HIS A 34 0.04 -21.21 -20.14
N SER A 35 0.81 -21.13 -19.05
CA SER A 35 0.97 -22.24 -18.11
C SER A 35 -0.31 -22.53 -17.30
N LEU A 36 -1.07 -21.48 -16.97
CA LEU A 36 -2.31 -21.55 -16.18
C LEU A 36 -3.53 -21.97 -17.03
N LEU A 37 -3.57 -21.57 -18.30
CA LEU A 37 -4.63 -21.92 -19.25
C LEU A 37 -4.83 -23.44 -19.43
N GLY A 38 -3.79 -24.24 -19.19
CA GLY A 38 -3.85 -25.70 -19.30
C GLY A 38 -4.15 -26.46 -18.00
N SER A 39 -4.05 -25.80 -16.84
CA SER A 39 -3.99 -26.49 -15.53
C SER A 39 -5.11 -26.11 -14.56
N LEU A 40 -5.73 -24.94 -14.72
CA LEU A 40 -6.60 -24.35 -13.69
C LEU A 40 -7.81 -23.63 -14.31
N LEU A 41 -8.76 -24.43 -14.80
CA LEU A 41 -10.05 -23.95 -15.27
C LEU A 41 -10.80 -23.26 -14.11
N GLY A 42 -11.11 -21.96 -14.26
CA GLY A 42 -11.94 -21.19 -13.33
C GLY A 42 -11.23 -20.55 -12.13
N SER A 43 -9.90 -20.50 -12.15
CA SER A 43 -9.11 -19.70 -11.22
C SER A 43 -9.25 -18.19 -11.48
N LYS A 44 -9.09 -17.43 -10.41
CA LYS A 44 -9.12 -15.96 -10.43
C LYS A 44 -7.74 -15.44 -10.08
N ILE A 45 -7.20 -14.53 -10.90
CA ILE A 45 -5.89 -13.95 -10.64
C ILE A 45 -6.09 -12.52 -10.15
N LEU A 46 -5.56 -12.24 -8.97
CA LEU A 46 -5.53 -10.91 -8.40
C LEU A 46 -4.23 -10.22 -8.77
N VAL A 47 -4.33 -9.13 -9.52
CA VAL A 47 -3.20 -8.32 -9.96
C VAL A 47 -3.14 -7.05 -9.14
N THR A 48 -2.01 -6.78 -8.49
CA THR A 48 -1.74 -5.49 -7.83
C THR A 48 -0.66 -4.73 -8.61
N THR A 49 -0.95 -3.50 -9.02
CA THR A 49 -0.01 -2.66 -9.79
C THR A 49 -0.19 -1.18 -9.47
N HIS A 50 0.82 -0.36 -9.73
CA HIS A 50 0.71 1.10 -9.69
C HIS A 50 0.31 1.71 -11.04
N SER A 51 0.25 0.92 -12.12
CA SER A 51 -0.03 1.38 -13.49
C SER A 51 -1.35 0.83 -14.02
N GLU A 52 -2.27 1.72 -14.39
CA GLU A 52 -3.54 1.32 -15.03
C GLU A 52 -3.29 0.66 -16.38
N ILE A 53 -2.23 1.07 -17.08
CA ILE A 53 -1.82 0.49 -18.37
C ILE A 53 -1.44 -0.98 -18.18
N VAL A 54 -0.67 -1.30 -17.13
CA VAL A 54 -0.32 -2.68 -16.80
C VAL A 54 -1.59 -3.49 -16.49
N ALA A 55 -2.48 -2.99 -15.64
CA ALA A 55 -3.73 -3.68 -15.32
C ALA A 55 -4.58 -3.99 -16.57
N ARG A 56 -4.67 -3.04 -17.51
CA ARG A 56 -5.39 -3.23 -18.77
C ARG A 56 -4.71 -4.26 -19.68
N ASN A 57 -3.39 -4.20 -19.81
CA ASN A 57 -2.64 -5.14 -20.65
C ASN A 57 -2.71 -6.58 -20.10
N MET A 58 -2.88 -6.73 -18.79
CA MET A 58 -3.11 -8.02 -18.11
C MET A 58 -4.53 -8.58 -18.33
N GLY A 59 -5.40 -7.85 -19.03
CA GLY A 59 -6.77 -8.28 -19.31
C GLY A 59 -7.76 -8.04 -18.17
N CYS A 60 -7.41 -7.23 -17.15
CA CYS A 60 -8.37 -6.83 -16.13
C CYS A 60 -9.48 -5.96 -16.77
N SER A 61 -10.72 -6.45 -16.71
CA SER A 61 -11.88 -5.67 -17.18
C SER A 61 -12.06 -4.43 -16.31
N ARG A 62 -12.53 -3.32 -16.91
CA ARG A 62 -12.73 -2.05 -16.19
C ARG A 62 -13.65 -2.18 -14.97
N ASN A 63 -14.62 -3.11 -15.02
CA ASN A 63 -15.54 -3.38 -13.92
C ASN A 63 -14.89 -4.19 -12.78
N ASN A 64 -13.73 -4.79 -13.03
CA ASN A 64 -12.98 -5.63 -12.10
C ASN A 64 -11.71 -4.92 -11.59
N VAL A 65 -11.54 -3.64 -11.89
CA VAL A 65 -10.42 -2.82 -11.43
C VAL A 65 -10.87 -1.91 -10.30
N LEU A 66 -10.27 -2.07 -9.14
CA LEU A 66 -10.42 -1.22 -7.97
C LEU A 66 -9.20 -0.31 -7.85
N GLN A 67 -9.42 0.99 -7.99
CA GLN A 67 -8.41 1.98 -7.62
C GLN A 67 -8.43 2.15 -6.10
N LEU A 68 -7.34 1.79 -5.44
CA LEU A 68 -7.18 2.04 -4.02
C LEU A 68 -6.73 3.49 -3.83
N GLY A 69 -7.67 4.28 -3.31
CA GLY A 69 -7.43 5.66 -2.91
C GLY A 69 -6.59 5.78 -1.65
N LYS A 70 -6.31 7.02 -1.26
CA LYS A 70 -5.69 7.35 0.02
C LYS A 70 -6.64 6.99 1.17
N PHE A 71 -6.07 6.49 2.26
CA PHE A 71 -6.83 6.22 3.47
C PHE A 71 -7.23 7.54 4.16
N PRO A 72 -8.42 7.61 4.78
CA PRO A 72 -8.76 8.72 5.66
C PRO A 72 -7.72 8.86 6.77
N SER A 73 -7.43 10.10 7.19
CA SER A 73 -6.44 10.38 8.22
C SER A 73 -6.67 9.59 9.51
N GLU A 74 -7.94 9.36 9.91
CA GLU A 74 -8.27 8.55 11.09
C GLU A 74 -7.91 7.06 10.95
N GLN A 75 -7.99 6.50 9.74
CA GLN A 75 -7.56 5.12 9.51
C GLN A 75 -6.03 5.01 9.55
N CYS A 76 -5.32 5.98 8.96
CA CYS A 76 -3.87 6.08 9.11
C CYS A 76 -3.47 6.29 10.58
N TRP A 77 -4.22 7.08 11.34
CA TRP A 77 -4.02 7.28 12.77
C TRP A 77 -4.17 5.97 13.54
N SER A 78 -5.22 5.20 13.26
CA SER A 78 -5.42 3.89 13.89
C SER A 78 -4.25 2.92 13.65
N ILE A 79 -3.71 2.90 12.42
CA ILE A 79 -2.53 2.09 12.09
C ILE A 79 -1.30 2.61 12.83
N PHE A 80 -1.07 3.92 12.78
CA PHE A 80 0.06 4.57 13.43
C PHE A 80 0.06 4.33 14.95
N SER A 81 -1.09 4.55 15.60
CA SER A 81 -1.22 4.47 17.06
C SER A 81 -1.00 3.05 17.55
N ARG A 82 -1.59 2.06 16.88
CA ARG A 82 -1.38 0.63 17.18
C ARG A 82 0.09 0.22 17.11
N VAL A 83 0.87 0.81 16.21
CA VAL A 83 2.29 0.49 16.06
C VAL A 83 3.14 1.25 17.06
N THR A 84 2.91 2.56 17.21
CA THR A 84 3.73 3.47 18.01
C THR A 84 3.61 3.18 19.51
N PHE A 85 2.38 2.94 19.95
CA PHE A 85 2.02 2.86 21.36
C PHE A 85 1.82 1.44 21.86
N PHE A 86 2.16 0.45 21.04
CA PHE A 86 2.20 -0.92 21.49
C PHE A 86 3.17 -1.04 22.68
N ASP A 87 2.64 -1.49 23.82
CA ASP A 87 3.37 -1.69 25.08
C ASP A 87 3.88 -0.40 25.76
N ARG A 88 3.27 0.76 25.45
CA ARG A 88 3.52 2.04 26.13
C ARG A 88 2.43 2.35 27.16
N ASP A 89 2.80 3.07 28.20
CA ASP A 89 1.84 3.53 29.20
C ASP A 89 0.97 4.71 28.69
N ASN A 90 -0.07 5.05 29.45
CA ASN A 90 -1.01 6.11 29.09
C ASN A 90 -0.37 7.51 29.12
N GLU A 91 0.69 7.72 29.91
CA GLU A 91 1.35 9.01 30.03
C GLU A 91 2.24 9.29 28.80
N GLU A 92 2.98 8.29 28.35
CA GLU A 92 3.73 8.33 27.09
C GLU A 92 2.80 8.51 25.88
N HIS A 93 1.66 7.81 25.88
CA HIS A 93 0.61 7.98 24.87
C HIS A 93 0.17 9.44 24.76
N ALA A 94 -0.22 10.06 25.90
CA ALA A 94 -0.71 11.43 25.94
C ALA A 94 0.35 12.45 25.50
N ARG A 95 1.62 12.23 25.87
CA ARG A 95 2.75 13.10 25.46
C ARG A 95 3.00 13.04 23.95
N LEU A 96 2.89 11.86 23.36
CA LEU A 96 3.22 11.61 21.95
C LEU A 96 2.05 11.77 20.99
N GLU A 97 0.81 11.81 21.47
CA GLU A 97 -0.39 11.85 20.63
C GLU A 97 -0.41 13.04 19.68
N SER A 98 -0.15 14.25 20.20
CA SER A 98 -0.15 15.48 19.40
C SER A 98 0.88 15.45 18.26
N ILE A 99 2.08 14.94 18.52
CA ILE A 99 3.11 14.74 17.50
C ILE A 99 2.70 13.64 16.53
N GLY A 100 2.22 12.50 17.03
CA GLY A 100 1.79 11.39 16.20
C GLY A 100 0.72 11.80 15.19
N ARG A 101 -0.25 12.62 15.63
CA ARG A 101 -1.30 13.18 14.77
C ARG A 101 -0.70 14.05 13.66
N TYR A 102 0.25 14.93 13.99
CA TYR A 102 0.98 15.72 13.00
C TYR A 102 1.73 14.85 11.99
N ILE A 103 2.40 13.77 12.45
CA ILE A 103 3.11 12.84 11.57
C ILE A 103 2.12 12.16 10.61
N VAL A 104 0.97 11.70 11.11
CA VAL A 104 -0.06 11.05 10.29
C VAL A 104 -0.66 11.98 9.26
N GLU A 105 -0.84 13.26 9.59
CA GLU A 105 -1.26 14.28 8.63
C GLU A 105 -0.25 14.39 7.48
N LYS A 106 1.05 14.38 7.79
CA LYS A 106 2.14 14.39 6.79
C LYS A 106 2.21 13.12 5.95
N CYS A 107 1.68 11.99 6.42
CA CYS A 107 1.61 10.76 5.62
C CYS A 107 0.64 10.86 4.44
N GLY A 108 -0.24 11.87 4.39
CA GLY A 108 -1.10 12.12 3.23
C GLY A 108 -2.01 10.93 2.87
N GLY A 109 -2.46 10.17 3.86
CA GLY A 109 -3.32 9.00 3.67
C GLY A 109 -2.60 7.73 3.21
N LEU A 110 -1.27 7.71 3.21
CA LEU A 110 -0.47 6.51 2.94
C LEU A 110 -0.31 5.68 4.22
N SER A 111 -1.04 4.58 4.32
CA SER A 111 -1.00 3.67 5.47
C SER A 111 0.38 3.05 5.71
N LEU A 112 1.13 2.76 4.65
CA LEU A 112 2.50 2.24 4.76
C LEU A 112 3.45 3.26 5.39
N SER A 113 3.36 4.53 5.00
CA SER A 113 4.14 5.62 5.61
C SER A 113 3.79 5.79 7.09
N ALA A 114 2.49 5.77 7.43
CA ALA A 114 2.03 5.83 8.82
C ALA A 114 2.58 4.68 9.66
N LYS A 115 2.58 3.45 9.11
CA LYS A 115 3.18 2.28 9.78
C LYS A 115 4.69 2.42 9.98
N ALA A 116 5.42 2.84 8.94
CA ALA A 116 6.87 2.98 9.00
C ALA A 116 7.29 4.05 10.02
N LEU A 117 6.65 5.23 9.99
CA LEU A 117 6.96 6.32 10.89
C LEU A 117 6.54 6.03 12.33
N GLY A 118 5.42 5.32 12.52
CA GLY A 118 5.04 4.83 13.85
C GLY A 118 6.05 3.84 14.42
N SER A 119 6.57 2.93 13.59
CA SER A 119 7.66 2.02 14.00
C SER A 119 8.94 2.78 14.35
N LEU A 120 9.31 3.79 13.56
CA LEU A 120 10.48 4.62 13.84
C LEU A 120 10.33 5.42 15.14
N LEU A 121 9.15 6.01 15.39
CA LEU A 121 8.87 6.72 16.63
C LEU A 121 8.82 5.78 17.83
N ARG A 122 8.42 4.52 17.63
CA ARG A 122 8.50 3.51 18.69
C ARG A 122 9.95 3.21 19.08
N LEU A 123 10.84 3.10 18.09
CA LEU A 123 12.26 2.77 18.30
C LEU A 123 13.09 3.96 18.78
N ASN A 124 12.70 5.19 18.42
CA ASN A 124 13.47 6.38 18.70
C ASN A 124 12.85 7.19 19.85
N SER A 125 13.64 7.46 20.90
CA SER A 125 13.20 8.22 22.07
C SER A 125 13.19 9.74 21.83
N SER A 126 13.82 10.23 20.77
CA SER A 126 13.87 11.66 20.44
C SER A 126 12.83 12.05 19.39
N VAL A 127 11.69 12.52 19.89
CA VAL A 127 10.59 13.08 19.10
C VAL A 127 11.06 14.22 18.18
N GLN A 128 11.97 15.05 18.67
CA GLN A 128 12.44 16.24 17.97
C GLN A 128 13.32 15.88 16.77
N GLU A 129 14.16 14.86 16.90
CA GLU A 129 14.96 14.35 15.79
C GLU A 129 14.08 13.76 14.69
N LEU A 130 13.03 13.04 15.06
CA LEU A 130 12.09 12.46 14.10
C LEU A 130 11.31 13.54 13.35
N ARG A 131 10.90 14.62 14.03
CA ARG A 131 10.32 15.81 13.39
C ARG A 131 11.28 16.48 12.41
N ASN A 132 12.50 16.75 12.84
CA ASN A 132 13.50 17.39 11.98
C ASN A 132 13.83 16.54 10.74
N MET A 133 13.94 15.22 10.92
CA MET A 133 14.14 14.27 9.83
C MET A 133 12.96 14.30 8.85
N LEU A 134 11.74 14.26 9.36
CA LEU A 134 10.52 14.35 8.54
C LEU A 134 10.45 15.64 7.73
N ASP A 135 10.66 16.79 8.37
CA ASP A 135 10.64 18.08 7.68
C ASP A 135 11.78 18.15 6.65
N SER A 136 12.95 17.58 6.94
CA SER A 136 14.08 17.56 6.00
C SER A 136 13.87 16.66 4.79
N GLU A 137 13.21 15.51 4.95
CA GLU A 137 12.93 14.56 3.87
C GLU A 137 11.73 15.02 3.02
N LEU A 138 10.70 15.62 3.65
CA LEU A 138 9.60 16.24 2.92
C LEU A 138 10.06 17.38 2.00
N HIS A 139 11.06 18.16 2.42
CA HIS A 139 11.68 19.19 1.57
C HIS A 139 12.46 18.62 0.37
N LYS A 140 12.85 17.34 0.40
CA LYS A 140 13.63 16.68 -0.66
C LYS A 140 12.79 15.85 -1.62
N LEU A 141 11.52 15.61 -1.33
CA LEU A 141 10.62 14.84 -2.20
C LEU A 141 9.98 15.75 -3.24
N PRO A 142 10.41 15.71 -4.53
CA PRO A 142 9.74 16.47 -5.57
C PRO A 142 8.34 15.89 -5.80
N GLY A 143 7.30 16.70 -5.55
CA GLY A 143 6.02 16.64 -6.27
C GLY A 143 5.28 15.30 -6.35
N ILE A 144 5.42 14.37 -5.41
CA ILE A 144 4.61 13.12 -5.40
C ILE A 144 3.12 13.38 -5.02
N TRP A 145 2.77 14.62 -4.69
CA TRP A 145 1.42 14.98 -4.23
C TRP A 145 0.57 15.73 -5.27
N GLU A 146 1.08 16.00 -6.47
CA GLU A 146 0.28 16.49 -7.61
C GLU A 146 0.16 15.42 -8.70
N ALA A 147 -0.76 14.47 -8.49
CA ALA A 147 -1.39 13.65 -9.52
C ALA A 147 -2.65 12.98 -8.95
#